data_AF-A0A818GGI8-F1
#
_entry.id   AF-A0A818GGI8-F1
#
_cell.length_a   1.000
_cell.length_b   1.000
_cell.length_c   1.000
_cell.angle_alpha   90.00
_cell.angle_beta   90.00
_cell.angle_gamma   90.00
#
_symmetry.space_group_name_H-M   'P 1'
#
loop_
_entity.id
_entity.type
_entity.pdbx_description
1 polymer ?
#
loop_
_entity_poly.entity_id
_entity_poly.type
_entity_poly.pdbx_seq_one_letter_code
_entity_poly.pdbx_strand_id
1 'polypeptide(L)'
;MNNNTRYNYDNHINIGFSDFEFFQSKQHEIELEQKYDLTAIIIHWERSTSVVRAVNYLLDSNFFKEIIIWNNNPNINLNKTILKTNNHALDSIRIINSKENIKDQAKYRACTEAKTIACFYADDDWDTSFYLKSLIADFRSDPYVLHSVTDPYTFYTNLIWTYFDNKIDLHTGFSWIGCGSIFLREYAQRHLQYLQIYLKNNQKLIYLSDIFFSIWLNDIPSQLNMNIHNLPGSNVGGSFSSTSKFLEYQHESSVLAIRILEHNLRRNQSNNTHHIGFSRKQNRRFPYCVKSSSLKDEFIFFTNILPIDIDRIPFNISNDFERGTRKNLPTRANVGFFSSHTTLRAVDNDPKTCWRSGRNVRQGEFFAIDFLYIRTNLLFSLIIEHTIELQKNLDVKLSLDGLWWITYRALKGITIHSQNSTSNKQQYVIIFDSTKFNTGFHSFRYIAFNTSRMTSLNELKVCDVKIITNTTITTL
;
A
#
# COMPACT_ATOMS: atom_id res chain seq x y z
N MET A 1 18.59 -43.21 44.80
CA MET A 1 19.56 -42.49 43.95
C MET A 1 18.88 -42.22 42.62
N ASN A 2 18.16 -41.09 42.50
CA ASN A 2 17.53 -40.65 41.25
C ASN A 2 18.30 -39.43 40.75
N ASN A 3 18.99 -39.61 39.63
CA ASN A 3 19.69 -38.54 38.93
C ASN A 3 18.68 -37.58 38.32
N ASN A 4 18.60 -36.38 38.91
CA ASN A 4 18.02 -35.19 38.32
C ASN A 4 18.88 -34.74 37.13
N THR A 5 18.47 -35.05 35.91
CA THR A 5 18.89 -34.28 34.74
C THR A 5 18.00 -33.06 34.61
N ARG A 6 18.46 -31.94 35.19
CA ARG A 6 17.98 -30.60 34.85
C ARG A 6 18.24 -30.37 33.36
N TYR A 7 17.17 -30.31 32.56
CA TYR A 7 17.25 -29.73 31.23
C TYR A 7 17.57 -28.25 31.38
N ASN A 8 18.81 -27.90 31.03
CA ASN A 8 19.33 -26.55 31.04
C ASN A 8 18.73 -25.81 29.83
N TYR A 9 17.76 -24.94 30.05
CA TYR A 9 17.01 -24.20 29.02
C TYR A 9 17.77 -23.01 28.41
N ASP A 10 19.11 -22.95 28.54
CA ASP A 10 19.90 -21.75 28.26
C ASP A 10 20.76 -21.78 26.98
N ASN A 11 20.55 -22.70 26.03
CA ASN A 11 21.39 -22.75 24.81
C ASN A 11 20.68 -23.20 23.52
N HIS A 12 19.53 -22.60 23.17
CA HIS A 12 18.95 -22.78 21.84
C HIS A 12 19.43 -21.70 20.84
N ILE A 13 20.53 -22.06 20.19
CA ILE A 13 21.05 -21.70 18.87
C ILE A 13 20.23 -20.64 18.08
N ASN A 14 20.79 -19.43 18.00
CA ASN A 14 20.48 -18.43 16.97
C ASN A 14 20.97 -18.97 15.60
N ILE A 15 20.18 -19.82 14.96
CA ILE A 15 20.43 -20.23 13.58
C ILE A 15 19.76 -19.17 12.71
N GLY A 16 20.52 -18.51 11.83
CA GLY A 16 19.95 -17.59 10.85
C GLY A 16 19.01 -18.28 9.89
N PHE A 17 18.66 -17.60 8.81
CA PHE A 17 18.08 -18.30 7.67
C PHE A 17 19.09 -19.33 7.17
N SER A 18 18.67 -20.58 7.09
CA SER A 18 19.41 -21.62 6.38
C SER A 18 19.53 -21.26 4.90
N ASP A 19 20.54 -21.82 4.22
CA ASP A 19 20.69 -21.68 2.75
C ASP A 19 19.43 -22.13 2.01
N PHE A 20 18.73 -23.12 2.57
CA PHE A 20 17.47 -23.62 2.06
C PHE A 20 16.33 -22.59 2.14
N GLU A 21 16.13 -21.95 3.30
CA GLU A 21 15.11 -20.91 3.47
C GLU A 21 15.39 -19.68 2.61
N PHE A 22 16.67 -19.30 2.51
CA PHE A 22 17.12 -18.25 1.58
C PHE A 22 16.78 -18.60 0.13
N PHE A 23 17.16 -19.81 -0.31
CA PHE A 23 16.90 -20.25 -1.68
C PHE A 23 15.40 -20.32 -1.98
N GLN A 24 14.59 -20.91 -1.09
CA GLN A 24 13.14 -20.96 -1.26
C GLN A 24 12.52 -19.57 -1.38
N SER A 25 12.90 -18.66 -0.49
CA SER A 25 12.35 -17.30 -0.50
C SER A 25 12.76 -16.55 -1.77
N LYS A 26 13.99 -16.74 -2.26
CA LYS A 26 14.45 -16.18 -3.53
C LYS A 26 13.73 -16.77 -4.74
N GLN A 27 13.50 -18.08 -4.78
CA GLN A 27 12.70 -18.69 -5.84
C GLN A 27 11.26 -18.17 -5.81
N HIS A 28 10.67 -18.04 -4.62
CA HIS A 28 9.33 -17.49 -4.48
C HIS A 28 9.23 -16.04 -4.96
N GLU A 29 10.22 -15.17 -4.67
CA GLU A 29 10.28 -13.82 -5.25
C GLU A 29 10.24 -13.89 -6.79
N ILE A 30 11.10 -14.71 -7.41
CA ILE A 30 11.17 -14.87 -8.87
C ILE A 30 9.84 -15.39 -9.44
N GLU A 31 9.22 -16.37 -8.79
CA GLU A 31 7.91 -16.91 -9.18
C GLU A 31 6.82 -15.83 -9.15
N LEU A 32 6.80 -14.98 -8.11
CA LEU A 32 5.87 -13.86 -8.02
C LEU A 32 6.12 -12.83 -9.13
N GLU A 33 7.37 -12.51 -9.43
CA GLU A 33 7.69 -11.59 -10.53
C GLU A 33 7.21 -12.12 -11.88
N GLN A 34 7.44 -13.40 -12.16
CA GLN A 34 7.02 -14.06 -13.41
C GLN A 34 5.51 -14.23 -13.49
N LYS A 35 4.88 -14.63 -12.39
CA LYS A 35 3.43 -14.84 -12.33
C LYS A 35 2.70 -13.51 -12.51
N TYR A 36 3.17 -12.46 -11.85
CA TYR A 36 2.54 -11.15 -11.81
C TYR A 36 3.28 -10.13 -12.68
N ASP A 37 3.50 -10.50 -13.95
CA ASP A 37 3.77 -9.53 -15.00
C ASP A 37 2.65 -8.47 -15.06
N LEU A 38 3.00 -7.23 -15.38
CA LEU A 38 2.09 -6.09 -15.34
C LEU A 38 1.87 -5.48 -16.73
N THR A 39 0.62 -5.09 -16.98
CA THR A 39 0.27 -4.13 -18.04
C THR A 39 0.03 -2.77 -17.39
N ALA A 40 0.68 -1.72 -17.88
CA ALA A 40 0.37 -0.36 -17.45
C ALA A 40 -0.83 0.19 -18.24
N ILE A 41 -1.70 0.94 -17.56
CA ILE A 41 -2.88 1.56 -18.15
C ILE A 41 -2.82 3.05 -17.84
N ILE A 42 -2.94 3.86 -18.89
CA ILE A 42 -3.08 5.31 -18.78
C ILE A 42 -4.38 5.72 -19.45
N ILE A 43 -5.24 6.41 -18.69
CA ILE A 43 -6.41 7.07 -19.27
C ILE A 43 -6.00 8.46 -19.71
N HIS A 44 -6.31 8.79 -20.96
CA HIS A 44 -6.08 10.10 -21.54
C HIS A 44 -7.38 10.79 -21.95
N TRP A 45 -7.40 12.12 -21.87
CA TRP A 45 -8.48 12.95 -22.42
C TRP A 45 -7.94 14.15 -23.22
N GLU A 46 -7.37 15.17 -22.58
CA GLU A 46 -6.94 16.42 -23.26
C GLU A 46 -5.44 16.70 -23.15
N ARG A 47 -4.73 16.07 -22.21
CA ARG A 47 -3.35 16.45 -21.83
C ARG A 47 -2.28 15.69 -22.60
N SER A 48 -2.13 16.02 -23.88
CA SER A 48 -1.23 15.29 -24.79
C SER A 48 0.25 15.32 -24.38
N THR A 49 0.71 16.37 -23.71
CA THR A 49 2.09 16.44 -23.19
C THR A 49 2.30 15.59 -21.94
N SER A 50 1.31 15.55 -21.04
CA SER A 50 1.38 14.78 -19.80
C SER A 50 1.32 13.27 -20.07
N VAL A 51 0.44 12.82 -20.99
CA VAL A 51 0.39 11.40 -21.40
C VAL A 51 1.71 10.92 -21.99
N VAL A 52 2.40 11.73 -22.80
CA VAL A 52 3.71 11.38 -23.37
C VAL A 52 4.75 11.20 -22.25
N ARG A 53 4.78 12.10 -21.27
CA ARG A 53 5.70 12.00 -20.13
C ARG A 53 5.39 10.77 -19.28
N ALA A 54 4.14 10.57 -18.91
CA ALA A 54 3.71 9.41 -18.13
C ALA A 54 4.13 8.10 -18.82
N VAL A 55 3.87 7.98 -20.12
CA VAL A 55 4.25 6.79 -20.90
C VAL A 55 5.76 6.60 -20.97
N ASN A 56 6.54 7.66 -21.18
CA ASN A 56 8.00 7.56 -21.23
C ASN A 56 8.58 7.10 -19.89
N TYR A 57 8.08 7.60 -18.75
CA TYR A 57 8.52 7.10 -17.44
C TYR A 57 8.21 5.60 -17.25
N LEU A 58 7.05 5.14 -17.72
CA LEU A 58 6.68 3.73 -17.61
C LEU A 58 7.54 2.84 -18.52
N LEU A 59 7.89 3.31 -19.72
CA LEU A 59 8.83 2.63 -20.61
C LEU A 59 10.22 2.53 -19.97
N ASP A 60 10.74 3.64 -19.43
CA ASP A 60 12.08 3.69 -18.82
C ASP A 60 12.19 2.81 -17.57
N SER A 61 11.05 2.54 -16.90
CA SER A 61 11.01 1.71 -15.69
C SER A 61 11.27 0.22 -15.94
N ASN A 62 11.04 -0.27 -17.17
CA ASN A 62 11.14 -1.68 -17.56
C ASN A 62 10.30 -2.69 -16.73
N PHE A 63 9.28 -2.23 -16.00
CA PHE A 63 8.41 -3.12 -15.21
C PHE A 63 7.23 -3.72 -15.99
N PHE A 64 6.91 -3.16 -17.17
CA PHE A 64 5.67 -3.47 -17.88
C PHE A 64 5.90 -4.26 -19.15
N LYS A 65 5.11 -5.32 -19.34
CA LYS A 65 5.10 -6.11 -20.59
C LYS A 65 4.32 -5.43 -21.71
N GLU A 66 3.34 -4.62 -21.33
CA GLU A 66 2.46 -3.88 -22.24
C GLU A 66 2.07 -2.56 -21.58
N ILE A 67 1.88 -1.53 -22.39
CA ILE A 67 1.28 -0.26 -21.98
C ILE A 67 0.03 -0.03 -22.84
N ILE A 68 -1.12 0.11 -22.20
CA ILE A 68 -2.39 0.47 -22.83
C ILE A 68 -2.69 1.94 -22.55
N ILE A 69 -2.82 2.73 -23.60
CA ILE A 69 -3.28 4.11 -23.53
C ILE A 69 -4.74 4.11 -23.98
N TRP A 70 -5.66 4.34 -23.04
CA TRP A 70 -7.07 4.50 -23.36
C TRP A 70 -7.38 5.98 -23.57
N ASN A 71 -7.52 6.38 -24.83
CA ASN A 71 -7.92 7.73 -25.19
C ASN A 71 -9.44 7.84 -25.09
N ASN A 72 -9.92 8.51 -24.04
CA ASN A 72 -11.34 8.78 -23.86
C ASN A 72 -11.86 9.90 -24.77
N ASN A 73 -11.00 10.69 -25.41
CA ASN A 73 -11.41 11.87 -26.19
C ASN A 73 -11.84 11.50 -27.62
N PRO A 74 -13.14 11.58 -27.96
CA PRO A 74 -13.63 11.20 -29.28
C PRO A 74 -13.24 12.21 -30.37
N ASN A 75 -12.81 13.42 -30.00
CA ASN A 75 -12.43 14.47 -30.94
C ASN A 75 -10.96 14.38 -31.35
N ILE A 76 -10.16 13.55 -30.67
CA ILE A 76 -8.73 13.38 -30.94
C ILE A 76 -8.48 11.91 -31.23
N ASN A 77 -7.78 11.61 -32.31
CA ASN A 77 -7.30 10.26 -32.58
C ASN A 77 -5.80 10.19 -32.25
N LEU A 78 -5.47 9.57 -31.11
CA LEU A 78 -4.09 9.38 -30.71
C LEU A 78 -3.43 8.30 -31.57
N ASN A 79 -2.21 8.58 -31.99
CA ASN A 79 -1.35 7.63 -32.70
C ASN A 79 0.01 7.52 -31.98
N LYS A 80 0.77 6.48 -32.29
CA LYS A 80 2.06 6.22 -31.64
C LYS A 80 3.12 7.30 -31.90
N THR A 81 3.00 8.06 -32.99
CA THR A 81 3.99 9.09 -33.37
C THR A 81 4.05 10.23 -32.36
N ILE A 82 2.99 10.47 -31.59
CA ILE A 82 2.96 11.50 -30.55
C ILE A 82 3.93 11.23 -29.39
N LEU A 83 4.27 9.96 -29.15
CA LEU A 83 5.06 9.54 -27.98
C LEU A 83 6.54 9.91 -28.10
N LYS A 84 7.02 10.25 -29.32
CA LYS A 84 8.42 10.66 -29.58
C LYS A 84 9.45 9.74 -28.93
N THR A 85 9.20 8.42 -28.95
CA THR A 85 10.05 7.37 -28.36
C THR A 85 10.66 6.48 -29.45
N ASN A 86 11.66 5.68 -29.10
CA ASN A 86 12.37 4.79 -30.04
C ASN A 86 11.45 3.68 -30.59
N ASN A 87 11.66 3.27 -31.85
CA ASN A 87 10.77 2.33 -32.55
C ASN A 87 10.55 0.99 -31.83
N HIS A 88 11.56 0.42 -31.17
CA HIS A 88 11.40 -0.86 -30.45
C HIS A 88 10.50 -0.76 -29.20
N ALA A 89 10.44 0.40 -28.55
CA ALA A 89 9.57 0.63 -27.41
C ALA A 89 8.10 0.78 -27.82
N LEU A 90 7.83 1.06 -29.10
CA LEU A 90 6.47 1.23 -29.61
C LEU A 90 5.70 -0.08 -29.70
N ASP A 91 6.38 -1.23 -29.80
CA ASP A 91 5.73 -2.54 -29.95
C ASP A 91 5.00 -2.99 -28.67
N SER A 92 5.44 -2.53 -27.51
CA SER A 92 4.78 -2.80 -26.22
C SER A 92 3.57 -1.89 -25.97
N ILE A 93 3.32 -0.89 -26.83
CA ILE A 93 2.28 0.11 -26.62
C ILE A 93 1.05 -0.19 -27.48
N ARG A 94 -0.13 -0.16 -26.86
CA ARG A 94 -1.43 -0.24 -27.53
C ARG A 94 -2.25 0.99 -27.20
N ILE A 95 -2.74 1.67 -28.24
CA ILE A 95 -3.61 2.85 -28.09
C ILE A 95 -5.02 2.43 -28.47
N ILE A 96 -5.98 2.67 -27.58
CA ILE A 96 -7.40 2.44 -27.81
C ILE A 96 -8.09 3.80 -27.87
N ASN A 97 -8.56 4.19 -29.05
CA ASN A 97 -9.31 5.43 -29.25
C ASN A 97 -10.81 5.18 -29.07
N SER A 98 -11.37 5.67 -27.97
CA SER A 98 -12.79 5.51 -27.65
C SER A 98 -13.66 6.43 -28.50
N LYS A 99 -14.85 5.95 -28.88
CA LYS A 99 -15.85 6.75 -29.61
C LYS A 99 -16.61 7.73 -28.72
N GLU A 100 -16.47 7.59 -27.40
CA GLU A 100 -17.14 8.43 -26.40
C GLU A 100 -16.31 8.49 -25.10
N ASN A 101 -16.63 9.45 -24.23
CA ASN A 101 -16.01 9.54 -22.91
C ASN A 101 -16.69 8.59 -21.91
N ILE A 102 -16.13 7.40 -21.73
CA ILE A 102 -16.65 6.42 -20.76
C ILE A 102 -16.10 6.62 -19.33
N LYS A 103 -15.39 7.74 -19.07
CA LYS A 103 -14.89 8.16 -17.76
C LYS A 103 -14.09 7.05 -17.07
N ASP A 104 -14.32 6.83 -15.77
CA ASP A 104 -13.61 5.84 -14.96
C ASP A 104 -13.80 4.40 -15.44
N GLN A 105 -14.84 4.08 -16.23
CA GLN A 105 -15.00 2.72 -16.76
C GLN A 105 -13.84 2.30 -17.68
N ALA A 106 -13.16 3.26 -18.30
CA ALA A 106 -12.05 3.02 -19.23
C ALA A 106 -10.94 2.15 -18.64
N LYS A 107 -10.51 2.39 -17.40
CA LYS A 107 -9.39 1.64 -16.77
C LYS A 107 -9.72 0.16 -16.61
N TYR A 108 -10.96 -0.16 -16.26
CA TYR A 108 -11.40 -1.54 -16.08
C TYR A 108 -11.55 -2.27 -17.43
N ARG A 109 -12.01 -1.57 -18.47
CA ARG A 109 -12.04 -2.12 -19.84
C ARG A 109 -10.64 -2.37 -20.37
N ALA A 110 -9.75 -1.38 -20.25
CA ALA A 110 -8.35 -1.51 -20.62
C ALA A 110 -7.69 -2.70 -19.90
N CYS A 111 -7.92 -2.85 -18.60
CA CYS A 111 -7.37 -3.96 -17.83
C CYS A 111 -7.94 -5.31 -18.27
N THR A 112 -9.24 -5.38 -18.56
CA THR A 112 -9.87 -6.60 -19.10
C THR A 112 -9.24 -7.04 -20.42
N GLU A 113 -8.80 -6.09 -21.25
CA GLU A 113 -8.11 -6.36 -22.52
C GLU A 113 -6.59 -6.60 -22.37
N ALA A 114 -6.01 -6.39 -21.19
CA ALA A 114 -4.59 -6.54 -20.96
C ALA A 114 -4.12 -7.98 -21.23
N LYS A 115 -2.88 -8.14 -21.71
CA LYS A 115 -2.28 -9.47 -21.94
C LYS A 115 -1.87 -10.17 -20.64
N THR A 116 -1.53 -9.39 -19.62
CA THR A 116 -1.05 -9.87 -18.33
C THR A 116 -2.21 -10.12 -17.35
N ILE A 117 -1.92 -10.74 -16.20
CA ILE A 117 -2.93 -11.05 -15.18
C ILE A 117 -3.22 -9.90 -14.22
N ALA A 118 -2.36 -8.88 -14.19
CA ALA A 118 -2.45 -7.76 -13.28
C ALA A 118 -2.15 -6.44 -14.00
N CYS A 119 -2.83 -5.38 -13.58
CA CYS A 119 -2.75 -4.09 -14.23
C CYS A 119 -2.28 -3.04 -13.25
N PHE A 120 -1.31 -2.24 -13.66
CA PHE A 120 -1.03 -0.95 -13.06
C PHE A 120 -1.89 0.11 -13.75
N TYR A 121 -2.48 1.03 -13.00
CA TYR A 121 -3.24 2.15 -13.53
C TYR A 121 -2.84 3.46 -12.86
N ALA A 122 -2.72 4.52 -13.64
CA ALA A 122 -2.65 5.90 -13.18
C ALA A 122 -3.35 6.85 -14.18
N ASP A 123 -3.81 8.00 -13.69
CA ASP A 123 -4.24 9.09 -14.58
C ASP A 123 -3.04 9.73 -15.30
N ASP A 124 -3.31 10.43 -16.42
CA ASP A 124 -2.28 11.04 -17.25
C ASP A 124 -1.58 12.27 -16.64
N ASP A 125 -1.93 12.66 -15.41
CA ASP A 125 -1.42 13.84 -14.72
C ASP A 125 -0.62 13.56 -13.45
N TRP A 126 -0.40 12.31 -13.05
CA TRP A 126 0.39 11.96 -11.86
C TRP A 126 1.81 11.51 -12.19
N ASP A 127 2.78 12.01 -11.41
CA ASP A 127 4.15 11.50 -11.42
C ASP A 127 4.24 10.23 -10.57
N THR A 128 4.61 9.13 -11.21
CA THR A 128 4.69 7.79 -10.60
C THR A 128 6.11 7.39 -10.18
N SER A 129 7.12 8.20 -10.52
CA SER A 129 8.53 7.85 -10.39
C SER A 129 9.01 7.68 -8.94
N PHE A 130 8.29 8.22 -7.97
CA PHE A 130 8.67 8.22 -6.55
C PHE A 130 8.13 7.03 -5.73
N TYR A 131 7.27 6.19 -6.31
CA TYR A 131 6.63 5.10 -5.55
C TYR A 131 6.38 3.83 -6.36
N LEU A 132 6.72 3.80 -7.64
CA LEU A 132 6.36 2.70 -8.53
C LEU A 132 6.93 1.35 -8.08
N LYS A 133 8.21 1.29 -7.69
CA LYS A 133 8.86 0.08 -7.19
C LYS A 133 8.22 -0.38 -5.89
N SER A 134 7.95 0.55 -4.97
CA SER A 134 7.26 0.23 -3.72
C SER A 134 5.85 -0.28 -3.94
N LEU A 135 5.09 0.32 -4.87
CA LEU A 135 3.74 -0.13 -5.17
C LEU A 135 3.74 -1.55 -5.77
N ILE A 136 4.68 -1.84 -6.68
CA ILE A 136 4.85 -3.18 -7.27
C ILE A 136 5.28 -4.20 -6.20
N ALA A 137 6.23 -3.85 -5.35
CA ALA A 137 6.69 -4.72 -4.27
C ALA A 137 5.56 -5.01 -3.26
N ASP A 138 4.79 -3.98 -2.90
CA ASP A 138 3.63 -4.11 -2.02
C ASP A 138 2.58 -5.05 -2.63
N PHE A 139 2.25 -4.85 -3.91
CA PHE A 139 1.33 -5.70 -4.65
C PHE A 139 1.78 -7.16 -4.70
N ARG A 140 3.03 -7.42 -5.07
CA ARG A 140 3.55 -8.80 -5.14
C ARG A 140 3.55 -9.50 -3.79
N SER A 141 3.60 -8.73 -2.70
CA SER A 141 3.55 -9.29 -1.35
C SER A 141 2.17 -9.82 -1.00
N ASP A 142 1.10 -9.18 -1.50
CA ASP A 142 -0.28 -9.57 -1.24
C ASP A 142 -1.21 -9.33 -2.45
N PRO A 143 -1.04 -10.07 -3.57
CA PRO A 143 -1.60 -9.71 -4.87
C PRO A 143 -3.13 -9.84 -4.98
N TYR A 144 -3.80 -10.28 -3.93
CA TYR A 144 -5.25 -10.48 -3.89
C TYR A 144 -6.01 -9.30 -3.27
N VAL A 145 -5.31 -8.25 -2.82
CA VAL A 145 -5.95 -7.00 -2.40
C VAL A 145 -5.73 -5.89 -3.45
N LEU A 146 -6.55 -4.84 -3.38
CA LEU A 146 -6.31 -3.62 -4.16
C LEU A 146 -5.15 -2.85 -3.56
N HIS A 147 -4.14 -2.53 -4.37
CA HIS A 147 -3.04 -1.65 -3.98
C HIS A 147 -3.21 -0.28 -4.63
N SER A 148 -2.99 0.79 -3.88
CA SER A 148 -3.08 2.15 -4.42
C SER A 148 -2.17 3.12 -3.68
N VAL A 149 -2.07 4.32 -4.24
CA VAL A 149 -1.26 5.43 -3.71
C VAL A 149 -2.17 6.63 -3.49
N THR A 150 -1.98 7.33 -2.39
CA THR A 150 -2.75 8.52 -2.08
C THR A 150 -2.00 9.45 -1.12
N ASP A 151 -2.44 10.69 -1.01
CA ASP A 151 -1.92 11.63 -0.03
C ASP A 151 -2.46 11.33 1.38
N PRO A 152 -1.77 11.77 2.46
CA PRO A 152 -2.19 11.46 3.82
C PRO A 152 -3.59 11.91 4.21
N TYR A 153 -4.04 13.07 3.74
CA TYR A 153 -5.38 13.56 4.08
C TYR A 153 -6.45 12.67 3.44
N THR A 154 -6.24 12.31 2.18
CA THR A 154 -7.10 11.39 1.44
C THR A 154 -7.07 9.99 2.04
N PHE A 155 -5.91 9.46 2.41
CA PHE A 155 -5.80 8.16 3.12
C PHE A 155 -6.64 8.14 4.39
N TYR A 156 -6.51 9.17 5.22
CA TYR A 156 -7.26 9.28 6.47
C TYR A 156 -8.77 9.27 6.21
N THR A 157 -9.20 9.99 5.19
CA THR A 157 -10.61 10.04 4.77
C THR A 157 -11.08 8.67 4.26
N ASN A 158 -10.26 7.99 3.46
CA ASN A 158 -10.54 6.65 2.94
C ASN A 158 -10.68 5.61 4.07
N LEU A 159 -9.85 5.69 5.11
CA LEU A 159 -9.94 4.80 6.28
C LEU A 159 -11.29 4.87 6.99
N ILE A 160 -11.93 6.04 7.01
CA ILE A 160 -13.24 6.23 7.64
C ILE A 160 -14.34 5.55 6.84
N TRP A 161 -14.12 5.39 5.54
CA TRP A 161 -14.96 4.64 4.61
C TRP A 161 -14.55 3.16 4.57
N THR A 162 -14.27 2.63 5.76
CA THR A 162 -14.06 1.21 6.00
C THR A 162 -15.23 0.68 6.82
N TYR A 163 -15.75 -0.48 6.43
CA TYR A 163 -16.99 -1.05 6.95
C TYR A 163 -16.75 -2.50 7.38
N PHE A 164 -17.15 -2.81 8.62
CA PHE A 164 -17.05 -4.15 9.20
C PHE A 164 -18.39 -4.61 9.76
N ASP A 165 -18.85 -5.78 9.32
CA ASP A 165 -19.91 -6.57 9.96
C ASP A 165 -19.54 -8.06 9.87
N ASN A 166 -18.96 -8.58 10.95
CA ASN A 166 -18.52 -9.97 11.05
C ASN A 166 -19.68 -10.99 10.96
N LYS A 167 -20.94 -10.57 11.15
CA LYS A 167 -22.09 -11.48 11.06
C LYS A 167 -22.40 -11.88 9.61
N ILE A 168 -21.89 -11.12 8.65
CA ILE A 168 -22.14 -11.32 7.21
C ILE A 168 -20.87 -11.36 6.39
N ASP A 169 -19.70 -11.46 7.03
CA ASP A 169 -18.38 -11.36 6.41
C ASP A 169 -18.21 -10.08 5.57
N LEU A 170 -18.73 -8.95 6.05
CA LEU A 170 -18.49 -7.65 5.44
C LEU A 170 -17.19 -7.06 6.01
N HIS A 171 -16.21 -6.81 5.16
CA HIS A 171 -14.91 -6.25 5.51
C HIS A 171 -14.34 -5.50 4.32
N THR A 172 -14.84 -4.29 4.08
CA THR A 172 -14.49 -3.54 2.87
C THR A 172 -14.02 -2.14 3.19
N GLY A 173 -13.21 -1.58 2.29
CA GLY A 173 -12.71 -0.21 2.40
C GLY A 173 -12.73 0.50 1.06
N PHE A 174 -12.76 1.82 1.11
CA PHE A 174 -12.64 2.66 -0.08
C PHE A 174 -11.18 3.05 -0.35
N SER A 175 -10.83 3.20 -1.63
CA SER A 175 -9.63 3.90 -2.05
C SER A 175 -9.85 4.63 -3.37
N TRP A 176 -9.23 5.80 -3.49
CA TRP A 176 -9.02 6.45 -4.78
C TRP A 176 -7.85 5.79 -5.50
N ILE A 177 -8.03 5.45 -6.77
CA ILE A 177 -7.04 4.66 -7.51
C ILE A 177 -6.33 5.44 -8.64
N GLY A 178 -6.67 6.72 -8.83
CA GLY A 178 -6.15 7.56 -9.91
C GLY A 178 -4.66 7.89 -9.80
N CYS A 179 -4.13 8.04 -8.58
CA CYS A 179 -2.73 8.40 -8.34
C CYS A 179 -1.76 7.20 -8.43
N GLY A 180 -2.15 6.10 -9.07
CA GLY A 180 -1.38 4.85 -9.06
C GLY A 180 -2.10 3.76 -8.28
N SER A 181 -2.38 2.65 -8.95
CA SER A 181 -2.98 1.46 -8.35
C SER A 181 -2.57 0.21 -9.09
N ILE A 182 -2.60 -0.93 -8.38
CA ILE A 182 -2.41 -2.25 -8.97
C ILE A 182 -3.53 -3.18 -8.50
N PHE A 183 -4.13 -3.89 -9.45
CA PHE A 183 -5.17 -4.88 -9.20
C PHE A 183 -5.18 -5.98 -10.27
N LEU A 184 -5.79 -7.12 -9.94
CA LEU A 184 -5.90 -8.24 -10.85
C LEU A 184 -6.90 -7.96 -11.99
N ARG A 185 -6.59 -8.46 -13.19
CA ARG A 185 -7.49 -8.41 -14.36
C ARG A 185 -8.83 -9.05 -14.08
N GLU A 186 -8.86 -10.14 -13.31
CA GLU A 186 -10.11 -10.78 -12.90
C GLU A 186 -11.02 -9.86 -12.06
N TYR A 187 -10.44 -8.93 -11.29
CA TYR A 187 -11.23 -7.97 -10.51
C TYR A 187 -11.85 -6.92 -11.41
N ALA A 188 -11.12 -6.45 -12.44
CA ALA A 188 -11.67 -5.55 -13.45
C ALA A 188 -12.83 -6.20 -14.22
N GLN A 189 -12.65 -7.45 -14.66
CA GLN A 189 -13.68 -8.22 -15.38
C GLN A 189 -14.95 -8.38 -14.55
N ARG A 190 -14.80 -8.81 -13.29
CA ARG A 190 -15.91 -8.98 -12.35
C ARG A 190 -16.60 -7.64 -12.06
N HIS A 191 -15.82 -6.58 -11.90
CA HIS A 191 -16.36 -5.25 -11.67
C HIS A 191 -17.24 -4.76 -12.82
N LEU A 192 -16.80 -4.93 -14.07
CA LEU A 192 -17.61 -4.58 -15.25
C LEU A 192 -18.94 -5.35 -15.28
N GLN A 193 -18.94 -6.63 -14.89
CA GLN A 193 -20.17 -7.43 -14.77
C GLN A 193 -21.09 -6.86 -13.67
N TYR A 194 -20.54 -6.50 -12.50
CA TYR A 194 -21.32 -5.88 -11.43
C TYR A 194 -21.93 -4.54 -11.82
N LEU A 195 -21.19 -3.68 -12.54
CA LEU A 195 -21.74 -2.42 -13.04
C LEU A 195 -22.95 -2.66 -13.95
N GLN A 196 -22.88 -3.66 -14.84
CA GLN A 196 -24.00 -4.01 -15.73
C GLN A 196 -25.21 -4.55 -14.96
N ILE A 197 -25.00 -5.36 -13.92
CA ILE A 197 -26.07 -5.97 -13.13
C ILE A 197 -26.75 -4.94 -12.23
N TYR A 198 -25.95 -4.19 -11.47
CA TYR A 198 -26.48 -3.38 -10.37
C TYR A 198 -26.70 -1.90 -10.72
N LEU A 199 -25.99 -1.37 -11.72
CA LEU A 199 -26.10 0.05 -12.11
C LEU A 199 -26.78 0.28 -13.46
N LYS A 200 -27.43 -0.73 -14.04
CA LYS A 200 -28.19 -0.61 -15.29
C LYS A 200 -29.15 0.60 -15.31
N ASN A 201 -29.83 0.83 -14.18
CA ASN A 201 -30.81 1.91 -14.02
C ASN A 201 -30.21 3.20 -13.43
N ASN A 202 -28.90 3.22 -13.12
CA ASN A 202 -28.20 4.32 -12.46
C ASN A 202 -26.95 4.72 -13.26
N GLN A 203 -27.08 4.87 -14.58
CA GLN A 203 -25.94 5.08 -15.48
C GLN A 203 -25.07 6.29 -15.10
N LYS A 204 -25.67 7.37 -14.54
CA LYS A 204 -24.93 8.55 -14.07
C LYS A 204 -23.87 8.23 -13.00
N LEU A 205 -24.07 7.17 -12.21
CA LEU A 205 -23.18 6.77 -11.11
C LEU A 205 -22.01 5.91 -11.62
N ILE A 206 -22.09 5.37 -12.84
CA ILE A 206 -20.99 4.61 -13.46
C ILE A 206 -19.73 5.48 -13.59
N TYR A 207 -19.88 6.80 -13.68
CA TYR A 207 -18.76 7.75 -13.72
C TYR A 207 -17.94 7.80 -12.43
N LEU A 208 -18.42 7.21 -11.34
CA LEU A 208 -17.73 7.05 -10.07
C LEU A 208 -17.44 5.57 -9.78
N SER A 209 -17.14 4.81 -10.82
CA SER A 209 -16.92 3.36 -10.73
C SER A 209 -15.86 2.97 -9.70
N ASP A 210 -14.88 3.84 -9.41
CA ASP A 210 -13.81 3.57 -8.44
C ASP A 210 -14.34 3.36 -7.01
N ILE A 211 -15.45 4.03 -6.65
CA ILE A 211 -16.14 3.83 -5.37
C ILE A 211 -16.71 2.42 -5.30
N PHE A 212 -17.44 2.03 -6.34
CA PHE A 212 -18.03 0.70 -6.43
C PHE A 212 -16.96 -0.39 -6.51
N PHE A 213 -15.89 -0.18 -7.27
CA PHE A 213 -14.80 -1.14 -7.44
C PHE A 213 -14.18 -1.50 -6.10
N SER A 214 -13.66 -0.51 -5.38
CA SER A 214 -12.99 -0.73 -4.10
C SER A 214 -13.92 -1.40 -3.09
N ILE A 215 -15.15 -0.89 -2.94
CA ILE A 215 -16.11 -1.41 -1.98
C ILE A 215 -16.52 -2.86 -2.33
N TRP A 216 -16.75 -3.16 -3.60
CA TRP A 216 -17.23 -4.48 -4.02
C TRP A 216 -16.18 -5.59 -4.04
N LEU A 217 -14.90 -5.28 -3.85
CA LEU A 217 -13.90 -6.32 -3.60
C LEU A 217 -14.15 -7.04 -2.27
N ASN A 218 -14.89 -6.40 -1.36
CA ASN A 218 -15.07 -6.85 0.02
C ASN A 218 -13.72 -7.20 0.67
N ASP A 219 -12.74 -6.32 0.47
CA ASP A 219 -11.47 -6.31 1.18
C ASP A 219 -11.06 -4.84 1.33
N ILE A 220 -10.16 -4.56 2.26
CA ILE A 220 -9.67 -3.19 2.46
C ILE A 220 -8.52 -2.92 1.46
N PRO A 221 -8.37 -1.72 0.91
CA PRO A 221 -7.22 -1.45 0.05
C PRO A 221 -5.91 -1.35 0.86
N SER A 222 -4.80 -1.86 0.32
CA SER A 222 -3.45 -1.51 0.78
C SER A 222 -3.07 -0.18 0.14
N GLN A 223 -2.80 0.85 0.94
CA GLN A 223 -2.56 2.21 0.42
C GLN A 223 -1.19 2.72 0.87
N LEU A 224 -0.36 3.12 -0.09
CA LEU A 224 0.86 3.90 0.17
C LEU A 224 0.48 5.37 0.37
N ASN A 225 0.91 5.94 1.50
CA ASN A 225 0.82 7.36 1.80
C ASN A 225 2.04 8.05 1.19
N MET A 226 1.82 8.89 0.19
CA MET A 226 2.87 9.59 -0.54
C MET A 226 2.57 11.08 -0.66
N ASN A 227 3.62 11.90 -0.80
CA ASN A 227 3.46 13.24 -1.34
C ASN A 227 3.27 13.11 -2.85
N ILE A 228 2.02 13.09 -3.31
CA ILE A 228 1.69 12.95 -4.73
C ILE A 228 2.00 14.25 -5.47
N HIS A 229 2.64 14.13 -6.63
CA HIS A 229 3.03 15.26 -7.47
C HIS A 229 2.36 15.16 -8.83
N ASN A 230 1.84 16.29 -9.31
CA ASN A 230 1.31 16.34 -10.67
C ASN A 230 2.45 16.49 -11.67
N LEU A 231 2.30 15.88 -12.85
CA LEU A 231 3.15 16.16 -14.01
C LEU A 231 3.00 17.63 -14.44
N PRO A 232 4.07 18.29 -14.91
CA PRO A 232 3.97 19.68 -15.34
C PRO A 232 3.02 19.82 -16.54
N GLY A 233 2.11 20.80 -16.51
CA GLY A 233 1.09 20.99 -17.55
C GLY A 233 -0.25 20.29 -17.29
N SER A 234 -0.41 19.69 -16.10
CA SER A 234 -1.63 19.00 -15.62
C SER A 234 -2.84 19.88 -15.33
N ASN A 235 -2.66 21.21 -15.22
CA ASN A 235 -3.71 22.17 -14.82
C ASN A 235 -4.74 22.50 -15.91
N VAL A 236 -5.25 21.48 -16.60
CA VAL A 236 -6.39 21.62 -17.50
C VAL A 236 -7.64 21.22 -16.72
N GLY A 237 -8.64 22.11 -16.68
CA GLY A 237 -9.93 21.87 -16.03
C GLY A 237 -10.74 20.76 -16.73
N GLY A 238 -11.85 20.33 -16.13
CA GLY A 238 -12.77 19.34 -16.74
C GLY A 238 -12.78 17.95 -16.10
N SER A 239 -12.14 17.78 -14.94
CA SER A 239 -12.30 16.56 -14.13
C SER A 239 -13.76 16.41 -13.67
N PHE A 240 -14.25 15.18 -13.51
CA PHE A 240 -15.61 14.97 -12.97
C PHE A 240 -15.77 15.56 -11.55
N SER A 241 -14.66 15.62 -10.80
CA SER A 241 -14.59 16.24 -9.48
C SER A 241 -14.86 17.75 -9.45
N SER A 242 -14.77 18.45 -10.60
CA SER A 242 -15.09 19.89 -10.67
C SER A 242 -16.59 20.16 -10.90
N THR A 243 -17.42 19.12 -11.07
CA THR A 243 -18.87 19.28 -11.24
C THR A 243 -19.53 19.72 -9.93
N SER A 244 -20.52 20.62 -10.01
CA SER A 244 -21.21 21.16 -8.82
C SER A 244 -21.95 20.10 -7.99
N LYS A 245 -22.32 18.97 -8.62
CA LYS A 245 -22.98 17.83 -7.98
C LYS A 245 -22.04 16.70 -7.56
N PHE A 246 -20.72 16.88 -7.66
CA PHE A 246 -19.77 15.82 -7.37
C PHE A 246 -19.96 15.20 -5.98
N LEU A 247 -20.11 16.04 -4.95
CA LEU A 247 -20.30 15.55 -3.57
C LEU A 247 -21.62 14.78 -3.38
N GLU A 248 -22.67 15.19 -4.09
CA GLU A 248 -23.98 14.50 -4.11
C GLU A 248 -23.82 13.11 -4.75
N TYR A 249 -23.24 13.03 -5.95
CA TYR A 249 -23.02 11.76 -6.64
C TYR A 249 -22.06 10.84 -5.91
N GLN A 250 -21.02 11.40 -5.28
CA GLN A 250 -20.10 10.66 -4.45
C GLN A 250 -20.82 10.00 -3.27
N HIS A 251 -21.67 10.76 -2.58
CA HIS A 251 -22.48 10.23 -1.48
C HIS A 251 -23.45 9.15 -1.97
N GLU A 252 -24.23 9.42 -3.01
CA GLU A 252 -25.17 8.46 -3.61
C GLU A 252 -24.46 7.16 -3.99
N SER A 253 -23.30 7.25 -4.63
CA SER A 253 -22.50 6.11 -5.06
C SER A 253 -22.00 5.29 -3.87
N SER A 254 -21.49 5.95 -2.83
CA SER A 254 -20.93 5.27 -1.65
C SER A 254 -22.00 4.49 -0.88
N VAL A 255 -23.14 5.12 -0.65
CA VAL A 255 -24.30 4.50 0.01
C VAL A 255 -24.85 3.35 -0.83
N LEU A 256 -24.98 3.53 -2.14
CA LEU A 256 -25.49 2.49 -3.03
C LEU A 256 -24.54 1.29 -3.09
N ALA A 257 -23.23 1.54 -3.19
CA ALA A 257 -22.20 0.49 -3.24
C ALA A 257 -22.28 -0.42 -2.02
N ILE A 258 -22.30 0.15 -0.81
CA ILE A 258 -22.33 -0.62 0.44
C ILE A 258 -23.67 -1.34 0.64
N ARG A 259 -24.81 -0.71 0.28
CA ARG A 259 -26.13 -1.34 0.33
C ARG A 259 -26.21 -2.58 -0.56
N ILE A 260 -25.69 -2.48 -1.78
CA ILE A 260 -25.66 -3.62 -2.72
C ILE A 260 -24.80 -4.75 -2.15
N LEU A 261 -23.60 -4.43 -1.66
CA LEU A 261 -22.70 -5.43 -1.09
C LEU A 261 -23.34 -6.15 0.10
N GLU A 262 -23.80 -5.38 1.09
CA GLU A 262 -24.40 -5.92 2.31
C GLU A 262 -25.64 -6.79 2.01
N HIS A 263 -26.54 -6.32 1.15
CA HIS A 263 -27.73 -7.07 0.75
C HIS A 263 -27.39 -8.43 0.13
N ASN A 264 -26.38 -8.46 -0.75
CA ASN A 264 -25.92 -9.70 -1.36
C ASN A 264 -25.22 -10.61 -0.36
N LEU A 265 -24.44 -10.06 0.57
CA LEU A 265 -23.81 -10.81 1.66
C LEU A 265 -24.85 -11.34 2.68
N ARG A 266 -26.02 -10.74 2.84
CA ARG A 266 -27.11 -11.32 3.64
C ARG A 266 -27.84 -12.43 2.89
N ARG A 267 -28.17 -12.23 1.61
CA ARG A 267 -28.87 -13.22 0.78
C ARG A 267 -28.08 -14.49 0.53
N ASN A 268 -26.77 -14.38 0.30
CA ASN A 268 -25.94 -15.54 0.01
C ASN A 268 -25.62 -16.41 1.25
N GLN A 269 -26.19 -16.13 2.43
CA GLN A 269 -26.08 -17.01 3.59
C GLN A 269 -27.08 -18.19 3.53
N SER A 270 -28.10 -18.13 2.66
CA SER A 270 -29.28 -18.99 2.78
C SER A 270 -29.47 -20.11 1.75
N ASN A 271 -28.62 -20.29 0.71
CA ASN A 271 -28.41 -21.54 -0.06
C ASN A 271 -27.69 -21.33 -1.41
N ASN A 272 -27.06 -22.42 -1.89
CA ASN A 272 -26.34 -22.63 -3.15
C ASN A 272 -27.05 -22.15 -4.43
N THR A 273 -26.31 -21.48 -5.31
CA THR A 273 -25.98 -21.84 -6.72
C THR A 273 -25.77 -20.61 -7.62
N HIS A 274 -24.66 -20.64 -8.38
CA HIS A 274 -24.39 -19.95 -9.66
C HIS A 274 -24.54 -18.43 -9.85
N HIS A 275 -24.87 -17.64 -8.83
CA HIS A 275 -24.81 -16.18 -8.99
C HIS A 275 -23.39 -15.64 -8.82
N ILE A 276 -23.00 -14.67 -9.66
CA ILE A 276 -21.77 -13.88 -9.52
C ILE A 276 -21.91 -13.08 -8.21
N GLY A 277 -21.52 -13.68 -7.10
CA GLY A 277 -21.60 -13.11 -5.76
C GLY A 277 -20.31 -12.39 -5.37
N PHE A 278 -20.38 -11.54 -4.35
CA PHE A 278 -19.20 -10.93 -3.75
C PHE A 278 -18.41 -11.95 -2.94
N SER A 279 -17.07 -11.84 -2.95
CA SER A 279 -16.20 -12.70 -2.14
C SER A 279 -16.48 -12.48 -0.66
N ARG A 280 -16.44 -13.55 0.13
CA ARG A 280 -16.49 -13.51 1.61
C ARG A 280 -15.14 -13.75 2.28
N LYS A 281 -14.12 -14.14 1.50
CA LYS A 281 -12.82 -14.51 2.04
C LYS A 281 -11.92 -13.28 2.11
N GLN A 282 -11.44 -12.98 3.31
CA GLN A 282 -10.25 -12.16 3.49
C GLN A 282 -9.05 -12.97 3.00
N ASN A 283 -8.40 -12.49 1.94
CA ASN A 283 -7.20 -13.12 1.41
C ASN A 283 -6.01 -12.20 1.68
N ARG A 284 -5.76 -11.91 2.97
CA ARG A 284 -4.66 -11.06 3.40
C ARG A 284 -3.49 -11.84 3.94
N ARG A 285 -2.30 -11.43 3.51
CA ARG A 285 -1.03 -11.88 4.08
C ARG A 285 -0.65 -11.09 5.33
N PHE A 286 -0.87 -9.78 5.32
CA PHE A 286 -0.44 -8.87 6.38
C PHE A 286 -1.62 -8.23 7.12
N PRO A 287 -1.43 -7.83 8.39
CA PRO A 287 -2.39 -6.97 9.07
C PRO A 287 -2.57 -5.64 8.31
N TYR A 288 -3.64 -4.92 8.61
CA TYR A 288 -3.83 -3.56 8.10
C TYR A 288 -2.67 -2.68 8.54
N CYS A 289 -1.99 -2.09 7.55
CA CYS A 289 -0.82 -1.26 7.80
C CYS A 289 -0.97 0.10 7.12
N VAL A 290 -0.39 1.12 7.76
CA VAL A 290 -0.06 2.40 7.12
C VAL A 290 1.34 2.27 6.54
N LYS A 291 1.54 2.68 5.29
CA LYS A 291 2.78 2.48 4.53
C LYS A 291 3.20 3.77 3.84
N SER A 292 4.50 3.99 3.68
CA SER A 292 5.08 5.05 2.84
C SER A 292 6.36 4.56 2.18
N SER A 293 6.56 4.91 0.91
CA SER A 293 7.82 4.69 0.22
C SER A 293 8.86 5.73 0.63
N SER A 294 10.13 5.35 0.63
CA SER A 294 11.23 6.29 0.77
C SER A 294 11.35 7.24 -0.41
N LEU A 295 11.97 8.39 -0.22
CA LEU A 295 12.11 9.42 -1.27
C LEU A 295 12.75 8.92 -2.57
N LYS A 296 13.57 7.87 -2.51
CA LYS A 296 14.24 7.26 -3.67
C LYS A 296 13.57 5.97 -4.14
N ASP A 297 12.45 5.61 -3.53
CA ASP A 297 11.69 4.40 -3.83
C ASP A 297 12.53 3.13 -3.67
N GLU A 298 13.33 3.07 -2.60
CA GLU A 298 14.29 1.98 -2.34
C GLU A 298 13.81 1.01 -1.25
N PHE A 299 12.83 1.43 -0.44
CA PHE A 299 12.23 0.67 0.64
C PHE A 299 10.91 1.30 1.08
N ILE A 300 10.08 0.53 1.78
CA ILE A 300 8.81 0.96 2.37
C ILE A 300 8.96 0.98 3.89
N PHE A 301 8.60 2.10 4.53
CA PHE A 301 8.33 2.13 5.96
C PHE A 301 6.85 1.83 6.21
N PHE A 302 6.55 0.93 7.14
CA PHE A 302 5.17 0.59 7.47
C PHE A 302 4.95 0.25 8.93
N THR A 303 3.70 0.35 9.38
CA THR A 303 3.29 0.05 10.75
C THR A 303 1.87 -0.50 10.75
N ASN A 304 1.56 -1.43 11.65
CA ASN A 304 0.19 -1.87 11.91
C ASN A 304 -0.58 -0.93 12.85
N ILE A 305 0.03 0.19 13.26
CA ILE A 305 -0.62 1.20 14.10
C ILE A 305 -1.38 2.17 13.20
N LEU A 306 -2.68 1.92 13.07
CA LEU A 306 -3.58 2.78 12.32
C LEU A 306 -3.90 4.06 13.12
N PRO A 307 -4.18 5.18 12.45
CA PRO A 307 -4.60 6.41 13.12
C PRO A 307 -6.02 6.30 13.73
N ILE A 308 -6.77 5.28 13.35
CA ILE A 308 -8.11 4.96 13.82
C ILE A 308 -8.18 3.42 13.99
N ASP A 309 -8.69 2.94 15.13
CA ASP A 309 -8.97 1.52 15.38
C ASP A 309 -10.21 1.09 14.56
N ILE A 310 -10.05 0.89 13.24
CA ILE A 310 -11.15 0.67 12.27
C ILE A 310 -11.99 -0.58 12.55
N ASP A 311 -11.39 -1.60 13.15
CA ASP A 311 -12.00 -2.88 13.56
C ASP A 311 -13.00 -2.70 14.71
N ARG A 312 -12.87 -1.61 15.47
CA ARG A 312 -13.74 -1.28 16.61
C ARG A 312 -14.90 -0.37 16.25
N ILE A 313 -15.03 0.01 14.97
CA ILE A 313 -16.10 0.90 14.53
C ILE A 313 -17.16 0.06 13.81
N PRO A 314 -18.14 -0.52 14.53
CA PRO A 314 -19.18 -1.35 13.92
C PRO A 314 -19.93 -0.55 12.87
N PHE A 315 -20.40 -1.24 11.85
CA PHE A 315 -21.21 -0.64 10.79
C PHE A 315 -22.58 -1.31 10.70
N ASN A 316 -23.63 -0.49 10.66
CA ASN A 316 -24.98 -0.91 10.33
C ASN A 316 -25.60 0.13 9.39
N ILE A 317 -25.83 -0.22 8.13
CA ILE A 317 -26.36 0.71 7.13
C ILE A 317 -27.71 1.34 7.51
N SER A 318 -28.50 0.67 8.35
CA SER A 318 -29.82 1.14 8.76
C SER A 318 -29.72 2.36 9.69
N ASN A 319 -28.61 2.47 10.42
CA ASN A 319 -28.36 3.51 11.41
C ASN A 319 -27.20 4.45 11.01
N ASP A 320 -26.27 3.98 10.17
CA ASP A 320 -25.02 4.66 9.82
C ASP A 320 -25.01 5.23 8.39
N PHE A 321 -26.15 5.72 7.90
CA PHE A 321 -26.29 6.25 6.54
C PHE A 321 -25.28 7.37 6.24
N GLU A 322 -25.00 8.22 7.23
CA GLU A 322 -24.06 9.34 7.13
C GLU A 322 -22.58 8.90 7.06
N ARG A 323 -22.25 7.66 7.45
CA ARG A 323 -20.87 7.12 7.33
C ARG A 323 -20.44 6.93 5.88
N GLY A 324 -21.40 6.89 4.94
CA GLY A 324 -21.14 7.03 3.50
C GLY A 324 -20.80 8.44 3.03
N THR A 325 -20.50 9.39 3.94
CA THR A 325 -20.08 10.76 3.62
C THR A 325 -18.72 11.08 4.23
N ARG A 326 -18.02 12.08 3.66
CA ARG A 326 -16.78 12.63 4.26
C ARG A 326 -17.03 13.41 5.56
N LYS A 327 -18.30 13.65 5.94
CA LYS A 327 -18.68 14.50 7.07
C LYS A 327 -18.75 13.75 8.40
N ASN A 328 -18.77 12.42 8.38
CA ASN A 328 -18.93 11.60 9.58
C ASN A 328 -17.58 11.09 10.12
N LEU A 329 -16.65 12.02 10.38
CA LEU A 329 -15.39 11.65 11.05
C LEU A 329 -15.72 11.11 12.46
N PRO A 330 -15.13 9.99 12.91
CA PRO A 330 -15.29 9.54 14.29
C PRO A 330 -14.92 10.66 15.27
N THR A 331 -15.58 10.75 16.42
CA THR A 331 -15.41 11.85 17.39
C THR A 331 -13.97 12.00 17.93
N ARG A 332 -13.12 10.98 17.73
CA ARG A 332 -11.70 10.96 18.11
C ARG A 332 -10.74 11.15 16.92
N ALA A 333 -11.26 11.51 15.75
CA ALA A 333 -10.44 11.71 14.58
C ALA A 333 -9.53 12.94 14.76
N ASN A 334 -8.21 12.76 14.61
CA ASN A 334 -7.23 13.83 14.67
C ASN A 334 -6.44 13.89 13.36
N VAL A 335 -7.10 14.39 12.32
CA VAL A 335 -6.53 14.55 10.97
C VAL A 335 -5.27 15.42 11.02
N GLY A 336 -5.29 16.51 11.79
CA GLY A 336 -4.16 17.42 11.92
C GLY A 336 -2.92 16.76 12.53
N PHE A 337 -3.11 15.94 13.57
CA PHE A 337 -2.00 15.16 14.13
C PHE A 337 -1.46 14.14 13.13
N PHE A 338 -2.34 13.39 12.47
CA PHE A 338 -1.93 12.38 11.48
C PHE A 338 -1.13 13.04 10.36
N SER A 339 -1.66 14.08 9.70
CA SER A 339 -0.99 14.77 8.59
C SER A 339 0.38 15.34 8.97
N SER A 340 0.58 15.75 10.23
CA SER A 340 1.87 16.25 10.71
C SER A 340 2.87 15.15 11.07
N HIS A 341 2.43 13.92 11.33
CA HIS A 341 3.27 12.82 11.84
C HIS A 341 3.02 11.49 11.13
N THR A 342 2.73 11.55 9.82
CA THR A 342 2.47 10.38 8.97
C THR A 342 3.70 9.49 8.85
N THR A 343 3.53 8.30 8.27
CA THR A 343 4.63 7.40 7.93
C THR A 343 5.66 8.01 6.98
N LEU A 344 5.30 9.06 6.22
CA LEU A 344 6.24 9.78 5.36
C LEU A 344 7.34 10.48 6.16
N ARG A 345 7.03 10.91 7.39
CA ARG A 345 7.98 11.59 8.28
C ARG A 345 9.08 10.68 8.82
N ALA A 346 8.96 9.37 8.60
CA ALA A 346 10.05 8.44 8.89
C ALA A 346 11.03 8.30 7.72
N VAL A 347 10.68 8.81 6.53
CA VAL A 347 11.39 8.51 5.28
C VAL A 347 11.56 9.73 4.36
N ASP A 348 11.41 10.94 4.92
CA ASP A 348 11.52 12.22 4.20
C ASP A 348 12.94 12.83 4.26
N ASN A 349 13.93 12.07 4.75
CA ASN A 349 15.32 12.50 4.94
C ASN A 349 15.48 13.75 5.84
N ASP A 350 14.49 14.10 6.67
CA ASP A 350 14.58 15.17 7.66
C ASP A 350 14.49 14.63 9.09
N PRO A 351 15.61 14.51 9.83
CA PRO A 351 15.64 13.94 11.17
C PRO A 351 14.94 14.81 12.23
N LYS A 352 14.46 16.01 11.86
CA LYS A 352 13.67 16.90 12.73
C LYS A 352 12.18 16.57 12.67
N THR A 353 11.73 15.92 11.60
CA THR A 353 10.36 15.41 11.52
C THR A 353 10.33 13.96 11.98
N CYS A 354 9.19 13.49 12.47
CA CYS A 354 9.07 12.09 12.86
C CYS A 354 7.66 11.56 12.63
N TRP A 355 7.58 10.31 12.18
CA TRP A 355 6.36 9.52 12.34
C TRP A 355 6.10 9.33 13.83
N ARG A 356 4.83 9.42 14.24
CA ARG A 356 4.41 9.17 15.61
C ARG A 356 3.16 8.33 15.63
N SER A 357 3.17 7.32 16.49
CA SER A 357 1.98 6.48 16.76
C SER A 357 0.81 7.25 17.36
N GLY A 358 1.04 8.38 18.02
CA GLY A 358 -0.01 9.26 18.58
C GLY A 358 -0.72 8.72 19.82
N ARG A 359 -0.31 7.54 20.30
CA ARG A 359 -0.81 6.90 21.51
C ARG A 359 0.22 5.93 22.06
N ASN A 360 0.00 5.48 23.29
CA ASN A 360 0.77 4.38 23.86
C ASN A 360 0.58 3.11 23.01
N VAL A 361 1.69 2.39 22.86
CA VAL A 361 1.73 1.19 22.02
C VAL A 361 1.35 -0.05 22.81
N ARG A 362 0.64 -0.96 22.14
CA ARG A 362 0.10 -2.20 22.70
C ARG A 362 0.96 -3.37 22.25
N GLN A 363 0.98 -4.45 23.02
CA GLN A 363 1.66 -5.69 22.64
C GLN A 363 1.26 -6.15 21.23
N GLY A 364 2.25 -6.50 20.42
CA GLY A 364 2.05 -6.94 19.03
C GLY A 364 1.98 -5.79 18.01
N GLU A 365 1.99 -4.54 18.46
CA GLU A 365 2.18 -3.39 17.57
C GLU A 365 3.65 -3.23 17.19
N PHE A 366 3.89 -2.82 15.95
CA PHE A 366 5.22 -2.70 15.37
C PHE A 366 5.32 -1.58 14.35
N PHE A 367 6.55 -1.17 14.08
CA PHE A 367 6.92 -0.56 12.81
C PHE A 367 7.95 -1.44 12.12
N ALA A 368 8.03 -1.37 10.80
CA ALA A 368 8.87 -2.24 9.99
C ALA A 368 9.33 -1.53 8.72
N ILE A 369 10.36 -2.10 8.11
CA ILE A 369 10.95 -1.65 6.86
C ILE A 369 10.94 -2.85 5.90
N ASP A 370 10.40 -2.67 4.70
CA ASP A 370 10.48 -3.60 3.58
C ASP A 370 11.47 -3.06 2.55
N PHE A 371 12.57 -3.76 2.31
CA PHE A 371 13.61 -3.38 1.34
C PHE A 371 13.30 -3.78 -0.11
N LEU A 372 12.03 -4.04 -0.40
CA LEU A 372 11.38 -4.38 -1.69
C LEU A 372 11.72 -5.78 -2.22
N TYR A 373 12.92 -6.25 -1.93
CA TYR A 373 13.43 -7.57 -2.27
C TYR A 373 14.41 -8.04 -1.20
N ILE A 374 14.67 -9.34 -1.14
CA ILE A 374 15.70 -9.87 -0.24
C ILE A 374 17.05 -9.23 -0.59
N ARG A 375 17.63 -8.52 0.38
CA ARG A 375 18.92 -7.82 0.31
C ARG A 375 20.01 -8.61 1.02
N THR A 376 21.24 -8.42 0.56
CA THR A 376 22.48 -8.80 1.25
C THR A 376 23.40 -7.59 1.35
N ASN A 377 24.26 -7.55 2.38
CA ASN A 377 25.25 -6.48 2.56
C ASN A 377 24.62 -5.07 2.60
N LEU A 378 23.41 -4.99 3.14
CA LEU A 378 22.70 -3.75 3.42
C LEU A 378 23.31 -3.05 4.64
N LEU A 379 23.53 -1.75 4.50
CA LEU A 379 23.82 -0.83 5.58
C LEU A 379 22.73 0.24 5.61
N PHE A 380 22.10 0.45 6.77
CA PHE A 380 21.11 1.51 6.92
C PHE A 380 21.12 2.10 8.34
N SER A 381 20.66 3.34 8.47
CA SER A 381 20.45 4.01 9.75
C SER A 381 18.96 4.17 10.06
N LEU A 382 18.67 4.13 11.34
CA LEU A 382 17.38 4.45 11.93
C LEU A 382 17.59 5.51 13.01
N ILE A 383 16.89 6.64 12.89
CA ILE A 383 16.85 7.68 13.91
C ILE A 383 15.51 7.58 14.64
N ILE A 384 15.55 7.34 15.95
CA ILE A 384 14.36 7.18 16.80
C ILE A 384 14.45 8.08 18.03
N GLU A 385 13.31 8.49 18.55
CA GLU A 385 13.22 9.23 19.82
C GLU A 385 12.31 8.46 20.79
N HIS A 386 12.90 7.52 21.52
CA HIS A 386 12.20 6.65 22.45
C HIS A 386 12.67 6.87 23.89
N THR A 387 11.82 6.51 24.84
CA THR A 387 12.27 6.32 26.22
C THR A 387 13.14 5.06 26.33
N ILE A 388 14.10 5.05 27.26
CA ILE A 388 14.98 3.89 27.51
C ILE A 388 14.17 2.61 27.78
N GLU A 389 13.05 2.73 28.51
CA GLU A 389 12.16 1.60 28.81
C GLU A 389 11.53 1.01 27.54
N LEU A 390 10.97 1.86 26.68
CA LEU A 390 10.43 1.42 25.38
C LEU A 390 11.53 0.73 24.56
N GLN A 391 12.72 1.33 24.47
CA GLN A 391 13.83 0.77 23.69
C GLN A 391 14.25 -0.63 24.16
N LYS A 392 14.27 -0.88 25.48
CA LYS A 392 14.58 -2.20 26.06
C LYS A 392 13.52 -3.26 25.80
N ASN A 393 12.29 -2.86 25.44
CA ASN A 393 11.16 -3.75 25.22
C ASN A 393 10.85 -3.97 23.73
N LEU A 394 11.57 -3.31 22.83
CA LEU A 394 11.49 -3.57 21.40
C LEU A 394 12.28 -4.82 21.03
N ASP A 395 11.58 -5.73 20.36
CA ASP A 395 12.14 -6.95 19.81
C ASP A 395 12.36 -6.76 18.31
N VAL A 396 13.60 -6.95 17.86
CA VAL A 396 13.95 -6.82 16.45
C VAL A 396 13.73 -8.17 15.77
N LYS A 397 12.89 -8.19 14.74
CA LYS A 397 12.58 -9.38 13.97
C LYS A 397 12.97 -9.21 12.51
N LEU A 398 13.50 -10.27 11.92
CA LEU A 398 13.88 -10.32 10.52
C LEU A 398 13.01 -11.32 9.78
N SER A 399 12.75 -11.04 8.50
CA SER A 399 12.03 -11.98 7.63
C SER A 399 12.50 -11.86 6.18
N LEU A 400 12.50 -13.00 5.48
CA LEU A 400 12.72 -13.07 4.03
C LEU A 400 11.41 -12.83 3.25
N ASP A 401 10.27 -13.21 3.83
CA ASP A 401 8.98 -13.34 3.14
C ASP A 401 7.83 -12.62 3.86
N GLY A 402 8.05 -12.11 5.07
CA GLY A 402 7.04 -11.45 5.90
C GLY A 402 6.03 -12.41 6.55
N LEU A 403 6.16 -13.72 6.35
CA LEU A 403 5.35 -14.76 7.01
C LEU A 403 6.13 -15.38 8.17
N TRP A 404 7.37 -15.75 7.91
CA TRP A 404 8.23 -16.37 8.90
C TRP A 404 9.22 -15.35 9.46
N TRP A 405 9.11 -15.12 10.77
CA TRP A 405 9.86 -14.08 11.47
C TRP A 405 10.78 -14.71 12.50
N ILE A 406 12.07 -14.41 12.39
CA ILE A 406 13.07 -14.80 13.38
C ILE A 406 13.40 -13.65 14.30
N THR A 407 13.54 -13.97 15.58
CA THR A 407 13.84 -12.99 16.62
C THR A 407 15.34 -12.80 16.70
N TYR A 408 15.81 -11.56 16.61
CA TYR A 408 17.23 -11.24 16.65
C TYR A 408 17.62 -10.69 18.03
N ARG A 409 18.01 -11.59 18.94
CA ARG A 409 18.42 -11.21 20.31
C ARG A 409 19.91 -10.87 20.45
N ALA A 410 20.75 -11.23 19.47
CA ALA A 410 22.20 -11.06 19.55
C ALA A 410 22.66 -9.92 18.64
N LEU A 411 22.73 -8.69 19.16
CA LEU A 411 23.17 -7.49 18.44
C LEU A 411 24.68 -7.48 18.12
N LYS A 412 25.23 -8.47 17.42
CA LYS A 412 26.48 -8.27 16.67
C LYS A 412 26.13 -7.61 15.33
N GLY A 413 26.76 -6.46 15.04
CA GLY A 413 26.54 -5.68 13.81
C GLY A 413 25.51 -4.55 13.89
N ILE A 414 24.89 -4.33 15.06
CA ILE A 414 24.05 -3.15 15.32
C ILE A 414 24.83 -2.21 16.22
N THR A 415 25.10 -1.01 15.73
CA THR A 415 25.78 0.04 16.49
C THR A 415 24.77 1.09 16.91
N ILE A 416 24.71 1.42 18.19
CA ILE A 416 23.78 2.42 18.74
C ILE A 416 24.60 3.62 19.20
N HIS A 417 24.38 4.77 18.58
CA HIS A 417 24.94 6.05 18.98
C HIS A 417 23.82 6.94 19.54
N SER A 418 24.03 7.54 20.71
CA SER A 418 23.11 8.54 21.23
C SER A 418 23.46 9.93 20.69
N GLN A 419 22.49 10.62 20.11
CA GLN A 419 22.62 12.03 19.72
C GLN A 419 21.57 12.82 20.52
N ASN A 420 22.01 13.67 21.45
CA ASN A 420 21.16 14.54 22.29
C ASN A 420 20.26 13.83 23.32
N SER A 421 20.37 14.29 24.57
CA SER A 421 19.58 13.81 25.70
C SER A 421 18.81 14.98 26.31
N THR A 422 17.48 14.89 26.30
CA THR A 422 16.64 15.68 27.22
C THR A 422 16.19 14.76 28.35
N SER A 423 15.80 15.32 29.50
CA SER A 423 15.68 14.61 30.78
C SER A 423 14.81 13.34 30.79
N ASN A 424 13.98 13.08 29.76
CA ASN A 424 13.21 11.84 29.63
C ASN A 424 13.15 11.23 28.20
N LYS A 425 13.77 11.86 27.19
CA LYS A 425 13.76 11.37 25.80
C LYS A 425 15.16 11.49 25.18
N GLN A 426 15.62 10.40 24.61
CA GLN A 426 16.93 10.31 23.97
C GLN A 426 16.72 9.95 22.50
N GLN A 427 17.39 10.69 21.62
CA GLN A 427 17.43 10.36 20.22
C GLN A 427 18.61 9.41 19.98
N TYR A 428 18.31 8.28 19.33
CA TYR A 428 19.31 7.26 19.00
C TYR A 428 19.45 7.17 17.48
N VAL A 429 20.69 7.12 17.03
CA VAL A 429 21.06 6.70 15.68
C VAL A 429 21.49 5.24 15.79
N ILE A 430 20.70 4.35 15.19
CA ILE A 430 20.97 2.93 15.16
C ILE A 430 21.44 2.58 13.74
N ILE A 431 22.67 2.10 13.64
CA ILE A 431 23.28 1.67 12.38
C ILE A 431 23.20 0.15 12.32
N PHE A 432 22.61 -0.36 11.24
CA PHE A 432 22.48 -1.78 10.94
C PHE A 432 23.42 -2.15 9.81
N ASP A 433 24.46 -2.93 10.12
CA ASP A 433 25.40 -3.46 9.13
C ASP A 433 25.19 -4.98 8.99
N SER A 434 24.44 -5.38 7.97
CA SER A 434 24.12 -6.80 7.75
C SER A 434 25.34 -7.66 7.46
N THR A 435 26.47 -7.09 7.04
CA THR A 435 27.73 -7.84 6.82
C THR A 435 28.36 -8.29 8.13
N LYS A 436 28.01 -7.63 9.24
CA LYS A 436 28.49 -7.92 10.60
C LYS A 436 27.54 -8.80 11.40
N PHE A 437 26.40 -9.19 10.82
CA PHE A 437 25.49 -10.12 11.46
C PHE A 437 26.11 -11.52 11.46
N ASN A 438 25.65 -12.38 12.36
CA ASN A 438 26.09 -13.78 12.36
C ASN A 438 25.75 -14.45 11.01
N THR A 439 26.52 -15.47 10.64
CA THR A 439 26.29 -16.29 9.45
C THR A 439 24.83 -16.77 9.39
N GLY A 440 24.18 -16.59 8.24
CA GLY A 440 22.75 -16.88 8.00
C GLY A 440 21.77 -15.71 8.21
N PHE A 441 22.19 -14.58 8.80
CA PHE A 441 21.30 -13.42 9.03
C PHE A 441 21.60 -12.21 8.12
N HIS A 442 22.59 -12.31 7.23
CA HIS A 442 22.96 -11.21 6.32
C HIS A 442 21.94 -10.99 5.18
N SER A 443 20.94 -11.86 5.07
CA SER A 443 19.90 -11.82 4.05
C SER A 443 18.54 -11.57 4.68
N PHE A 444 17.85 -10.50 4.29
CA PHE A 444 16.48 -10.24 4.71
C PHE A 444 15.80 -9.29 3.72
N ARG A 445 14.47 -9.36 3.68
CA ARG A 445 13.63 -8.35 3.00
C ARG A 445 12.99 -7.42 4.01
N TYR A 446 12.56 -7.95 5.16
CA TYR A 446 11.87 -7.20 6.20
C TYR A 446 12.68 -7.14 7.49
N ILE A 447 12.61 -5.99 8.14
CA ILE A 447 12.98 -5.82 9.55
C ILE A 447 11.81 -5.16 10.29
N ALA A 448 11.39 -5.75 11.40
CA ALA A 448 10.31 -5.25 12.24
C ALA A 448 10.78 -5.01 13.67
N PHE A 449 10.22 -4.00 14.31
CA PHE A 449 10.49 -3.59 15.67
C PHE A 449 9.21 -3.76 16.48
N ASN A 450 9.10 -4.91 17.14
CA ASN A 450 7.88 -5.36 17.77
C ASN A 450 7.87 -5.04 19.26
N THR A 451 6.72 -4.61 19.77
CA THR A 451 6.50 -4.43 21.21
C THR A 451 6.22 -5.78 21.87
N SER A 452 7.11 -6.20 22.78
CA SER A 452 7.12 -7.58 23.31
C SER A 452 6.37 -7.78 24.64
N ARG A 453 6.12 -6.73 25.43
CA ARG A 453 5.53 -6.83 26.79
C ARG A 453 4.15 -6.16 26.91
N MET A 454 3.36 -6.64 27.89
CA MET A 454 1.95 -6.25 28.14
C MET A 454 1.73 -4.85 28.74
N THR A 455 2.76 -4.15 29.20
CA THR A 455 2.61 -2.81 29.77
C THR A 455 2.48 -1.77 28.66
N SER A 456 1.51 -0.85 28.76
CA SER A 456 1.39 0.24 27.77
C SER A 456 2.65 1.09 27.80
N LEU A 457 3.49 0.97 26.78
CA LEU A 457 4.71 1.74 26.65
C LEU A 457 4.39 3.08 25.96
N ASN A 458 5.28 4.05 26.14
CA ASN A 458 5.18 5.36 25.48
C ASN A 458 5.01 5.23 23.95
N GLU A 459 4.58 6.32 23.31
CA GLU A 459 4.46 6.39 21.85
C GLU A 459 5.75 5.94 21.13
N LEU A 460 5.61 5.19 20.03
CA LEU A 460 6.67 5.01 19.05
C LEU A 460 6.88 6.29 18.25
N LYS A 461 8.15 6.63 18.01
CA LYS A 461 8.57 7.81 17.26
C LYS A 461 9.83 7.53 16.43
N VAL A 462 9.67 7.51 15.11
CA VAL A 462 10.74 7.26 14.12
C VAL A 462 10.93 8.52 13.29
N CYS A 463 12.14 9.06 13.32
CA CYS A 463 12.47 10.37 12.74
C CYS A 463 13.21 10.27 11.41
N ASP A 464 13.92 9.18 11.17
CA ASP A 464 14.55 8.96 9.87
C ASP A 464 14.87 7.48 9.67
N VAL A 465 14.76 7.02 8.43
CA VAL A 465 15.23 5.72 7.97
C VAL A 465 15.97 5.99 6.68
N LYS A 466 17.21 5.53 6.57
CA LYS A 466 18.04 5.82 5.42
C LYS A 466 18.99 4.69 5.10
N ILE A 467 19.00 4.24 3.85
CA ILE A 467 20.05 3.35 3.34
C ILE A 467 21.35 4.16 3.23
N ILE A 468 22.43 3.65 3.82
CA ILE A 468 23.73 4.29 3.83
C ILE A 468 24.62 3.63 2.79
N THR A 469 25.29 4.44 1.96
CA THR A 469 26.39 3.96 1.12
C THR A 469 27.72 4.09 1.85
N ASN A 470 28.69 3.20 1.61
CA ASN A 470 29.98 3.14 2.32
C ASN A 470 30.75 4.47 2.36
N THR A 471 30.50 5.39 1.44
CA THR A 471 31.09 6.75 1.40
C THR A 471 30.58 7.69 2.49
N THR A 472 29.47 7.36 3.17
CA THR A 472 28.78 8.24 4.14
C THR A 472 29.16 7.96 5.60
N ILE A 473 29.94 6.90 5.86
CA ILE A 473 30.27 6.46 7.22
C ILE A 473 31.28 7.41 7.89
N THR A 474 32.07 8.14 7.12
CA THR A 474 33.10 9.05 7.65
C THR A 474 32.55 10.35 8.22
N THR A 475 31.24 10.61 8.11
CA THR A 475 30.60 11.87 8.52
C THR A 475 29.45 11.71 9.53
N LEU A 476 29.17 10.49 9.99
CA LEU A 476 28.22 10.17 11.08
C LEU A 476 29.00 9.95 12.38
#